data_AF-A0A928HZ83-F1
#
_entry.id   AF-A0A928HZ83-F1
#
_cell.length_a   1.000
_cell.length_b   1.000
_cell.length_c   1.000
_cell.angle_alpha   90.00
_cell.angle_beta   90.00
_cell.angle_gamma   90.00
#
_symmetry.space_group_name_H-M   'P 1'
#
loop_
_entity.id
_entity.type
_entity.pdbx_description
1 polymer ?
#
loop_
_entity_poly.entity_id
_entity_poly.type
_entity_poly.pdbx_seq_one_letter_code
_entity_poly.pdbx_strand_id
1 'polypeptide(L)'
;MFIKAALIATMLFCVFTIVRQQFEFNRLKVEREALEAQIDAYELRLEKLEEEYAQPFDKEYIVKVAREKLNYRLPEEIIFYNDLAK
;
A
#
# COMPACT_ATOMS: atom_id res chain seq x y z
N MET A 1 31.96 26.50 -40.99
CA MET A 1 32.09 26.52 -39.51
C MET A 1 30.70 26.46 -38.84
N PHE A 2 29.79 27.39 -39.13
CA PHE A 2 28.47 27.49 -38.46
C PHE A 2 27.58 26.23 -38.51
N ILE A 3 27.47 25.55 -39.66
CA ILE A 3 26.63 24.34 -39.78
C ILE A 3 27.15 23.20 -38.90
N LYS A 4 28.48 23.02 -38.84
CA LYS A 4 29.10 21.99 -37.98
C LYS A 4 28.87 22.29 -36.50
N ALA A 5 28.94 23.56 -36.10
CA ALA A 5 28.64 23.98 -34.73
C ALA A 5 27.16 23.78 -34.38
N ALA A 6 26.24 24.11 -35.29
CA ALA A 6 24.81 23.89 -35.11
C ALA A 6 24.48 22.40 -34.94
N LEU A 7 25.07 21.53 -35.76
CA LEU A 7 24.91 20.08 -35.65
C LEU A 7 25.38 19.55 -34.29
N ILE A 8 26.53 20.00 -33.81
CA ILE A 8 27.06 19.60 -32.50
C ILE A 8 26.14 20.10 -31.37
N ALA A 9 25.66 21.34 -31.46
CA ALA A 9 24.73 21.90 -30.47
C ALA A 9 23.40 21.13 -30.43
N THR A 10 22.83 20.80 -31.59
CA THR A 10 21.62 19.98 -31.67
C THR A 10 21.86 18.58 -31.11
N MET A 11 23.01 17.96 -31.39
CA MET A 11 23.35 16.63 -30.86
C MET A 11 23.42 16.65 -29.33
N LEU A 12 24.08 17.65 -28.75
CA LEU A 12 24.15 17.80 -27.29
C LEU A 12 22.78 18.06 -26.67
N PHE A 13 21.94 18.88 -27.32
CA PHE A 13 20.56 19.11 -26.88
C PHE A 13 19.70 17.84 -26.90
N CYS A 14 19.84 17.02 -27.94
CA CYS A 14 19.15 15.73 -28.03
C CYS A 14 19.58 14.79 -26.90
N VAL A 15 20.89 14.65 -26.67
CA VAL A 15 21.41 13.79 -25.59
C VAL A 15 20.92 14.28 -24.23
N PHE A 16 20.97 15.59 -23.97
CA PHE A 16 20.49 16.16 -22.71
C PHE A 16 19.00 15.89 -22.50
N THR A 17 18.18 16.09 -23.55
CA THR A 17 16.74 15.83 -23.51
C THR A 17 16.45 14.35 -23.22
N ILE A 18 17.14 13.43 -23.89
CA ILE A 18 16.97 11.98 -23.70
C ILE A 18 17.30 11.60 -22.26
N VAL A 19 18.40 12.09 -21.71
CA VAL A 19 18.80 11.79 -20.32
C VAL A 19 17.74 12.31 -19.34
N ARG A 20 17.28 13.55 -19.50
CA ARG A 20 16.24 14.13 -18.65
C ARG A 20 14.94 13.33 -18.74
N GLN A 21 14.55 12.94 -19.94
CA GLN A 21 13.34 12.16 -20.18
C GLN A 21 13.44 10.75 -19.59
N GLN A 22 14.63 10.14 -19.60
CA GLN A 22 14.87 8.84 -18.97
C GLN A 22 14.69 8.89 -17.46
N PHE A 23 15.18 9.96 -16.80
CA PHE A 23 14.98 10.16 -15.36
C PHE A 23 13.50 10.36 -15.01
N GLU A 24 12.81 11.22 -15.75
CA GLU A 24 11.38 11.47 -15.56
C GLU A 24 10.55 10.20 -15.80
N PHE A 25 10.88 9.44 -16.84
CA PHE A 25 10.22 8.17 -17.13
C PHE A 25 10.42 7.16 -16.00
N ASN A 26 11.63 7.04 -15.46
CA ASN A 26 11.89 6.15 -14.35
C ASN A 26 11.14 6.57 -13.08
N ARG A 27 11.09 7.88 -12.80
CA ARG A 27 10.32 8.43 -11.68
C ARG A 27 8.83 8.10 -11.82
N LEU A 28 8.25 8.36 -12.99
CA LEU A 28 6.85 8.05 -13.28
C LEU A 28 6.55 6.55 -13.18
N LYS A 29 7.50 5.70 -13.58
CA LYS A 29 7.35 4.24 -13.45
C LYS A 29 7.29 3.82 -11.98
N VAL A 30 8.20 4.30 -11.15
CA VAL A 30 8.21 3.99 -9.70
C VAL A 30 6.94 4.52 -9.03
N GLU A 31 6.50 5.72 -9.39
CA GLU A 31 5.26 6.29 -8.87
C GLU A 31 4.04 5.46 -9.28
N ARG A 32 3.96 5.04 -10.54
CA ARG A 32 2.91 4.11 -11.02
C ARG A 32 2.87 2.82 -10.21
N GLU A 33 4.01 2.15 -10.05
CA GLU A 33 4.10 0.91 -9.27
C GLU A 33 3.68 1.12 -7.80
N ALA A 34 4.05 2.25 -7.20
CA ALA A 34 3.67 2.57 -5.82
C ALA A 34 2.17 2.88 -5.67
N LEU A 35 1.54 3.51 -6.67
CA LEU A 35 0.09 3.73 -6.68
C LEU A 35 -0.66 2.42 -6.91
N GLU A 36 -0.19 1.57 -7.81
CA GLU A 36 -0.80 0.27 -8.10
C GLU A 36 -0.76 -0.64 -6.87
N ALA A 37 0.38 -0.71 -6.17
CA ALA A 37 0.48 -1.43 -4.90
C ALA A 37 -0.46 -0.89 -3.81
N GLN A 38 -0.75 0.42 -3.81
CA GLN A 38 -1.74 1.00 -2.89
C GLN A 38 -3.15 0.58 -3.26
N ILE A 39 -3.49 0.59 -4.55
CA ILE A 39 -4.80 0.13 -5.03
C ILE A 39 -5.03 -1.31 -4.60
N ASP A 40 -4.08 -2.22 -4.87
CA ASP A 40 -4.17 -3.63 -4.48
C ASP A 40 -4.38 -3.79 -2.97
N ALA A 41 -3.67 -3.00 -2.16
CA ALA A 41 -3.81 -3.03 -0.71
C ALA A 41 -5.19 -2.54 -0.24
N TYR A 42 -5.75 -1.52 -0.90
CA TYR A 42 -7.09 -1.02 -0.61
C TYR A 42 -8.18 -2.00 -1.07
N GLU A 43 -8.03 -2.63 -2.23
CA GLU A 43 -8.95 -3.65 -2.73
C GLU A 43 -8.99 -4.85 -1.79
N LEU A 44 -7.83 -5.36 -1.35
CA LEU A 44 -7.76 -6.43 -0.36
C LEU A 44 -8.43 -6.04 0.98
N ARG A 45 -8.27 -4.79 1.40
CA ARG A 45 -8.91 -4.30 2.62
C ARG A 45 -10.43 -4.20 2.44
N LEU A 46 -10.88 -3.78 1.27
CA LEU A 46 -12.29 -3.69 0.93
C LEU A 46 -12.93 -5.07 0.94
N GLU A 47 -12.31 -6.04 0.26
CA GLU A 47 -12.76 -7.44 0.20
C GLU A 47 -12.92 -8.03 1.62
N LYS A 48 -11.90 -7.87 2.48
CA LYS A 48 -12.00 -8.31 3.88
C LYS A 48 -13.13 -7.64 4.64
N LEU A 49 -13.36 -6.35 4.40
CA LEU A 49 -14.41 -5.60 5.07
C LEU A 49 -15.80 -6.01 4.56
N GLU A 50 -15.92 -6.30 3.26
CA GLU A 50 -17.14 -6.85 2.67
C GLU A 50 -17.43 -8.25 3.20
N GLU A 51 -16.41 -9.11 3.35
CA GLU A 51 -16.55 -10.42 3.99
C GLU A 51 -17.02 -10.28 5.45
N GLU A 52 -16.40 -9.38 6.23
CA GLU A 52 -16.81 -9.10 7.61
C GLU A 52 -18.24 -8.56 7.68
N TYR A 53 -18.61 -7.68 6.76
CA TYR A 53 -19.97 -7.13 6.68
C TYR A 53 -21.01 -8.16 6.25
N ALA A 54 -20.64 -9.10 5.38
CA ALA A 54 -21.49 -10.19 4.93
C ALA A 54 -21.69 -11.27 6.00
N GLN A 55 -20.85 -11.31 7.05
CA GLN A 55 -21.08 -12.23 8.16
C GLN A 55 -22.42 -11.91 8.83
N PRO A 56 -23.26 -12.91 9.09
CA PRO A 56 -24.49 -12.69 9.83
C PRO A 56 -24.17 -12.13 11.21
N PHE A 57 -24.94 -11.12 11.63
CA PHE A 57 -24.86 -10.53 12.97
C PHE A 57 -25.41 -11.50 14.02
N ASP A 58 -24.75 -12.63 14.17
CA ASP A 58 -25.11 -13.67 15.12
C ASP A 58 -24.45 -13.46 16.47
N LYS A 59 -24.76 -14.36 17.41
CA LYS A 59 -24.25 -14.30 18.78
C LYS A 59 -22.72 -14.44 18.81
N GLU A 60 -22.13 -15.13 17.85
CA GLU A 60 -20.69 -15.36 17.76
C GLU A 60 -19.95 -14.09 17.34
N TYR A 61 -20.50 -13.36 16.36
CA TYR A 61 -20.05 -12.01 15.99
C TYR A 61 -20.11 -11.03 17.17
N ILE A 62 -21.21 -11.02 17.94
CA ILE A 62 -21.36 -10.16 19.13
C ILE A 62 -20.30 -10.47 20.18
N VAL A 63 -20.05 -11.74 20.47
CA VAL A 63 -19.03 -12.17 21.43
C VAL A 63 -17.63 -11.78 20.97
N LYS A 64 -17.33 -11.93 19.67
CA LYS A 64 -16.04 -11.51 19.08
C LYS A 64 -15.82 -10.00 19.23
N VAL A 65 -16.79 -9.18 18.84
CA VAL A 65 -16.70 -7.71 18.94
C VAL A 65 -16.58 -7.26 20.40
N ALA A 66 -17.34 -7.88 21.32
CA ALA A 66 -17.26 -7.60 22.75
C ALA A 66 -15.88 -7.94 23.34
N ARG A 67 -15.26 -9.03 22.89
CA ARG A 67 -13.90 -9.42 23.31
C ARG A 67 -12.83 -8.49 22.72
N GLU A 68 -12.92 -8.15 21.44
CA GLU A 68 -11.90 -7.37 20.73
C GLU A 68 -11.97 -5.86 21.04
N LYS A 69 -13.17 -5.27 21.08
CA LYS A 69 -13.34 -3.81 21.27
C LYS A 69 -13.60 -3.40 22.71
N LEU A 70 -14.24 -4.25 23.52
CA LEU A 70 -14.64 -3.94 24.89
C LEU A 70 -13.84 -4.73 25.95
N ASN A 71 -12.93 -5.61 25.51
CA ASN A 71 -12.16 -6.53 26.36
C ASN A 71 -13.04 -7.36 27.31
N TYR A 72 -14.28 -7.63 26.90
CA TYR A 72 -15.19 -8.48 27.67
C TYR A 72 -14.76 -9.94 27.58
N ARG A 73 -15.03 -10.66 28.67
CA ARG A 73 -14.71 -12.08 28.83
C ARG A 73 -15.97 -12.82 29.22
N LEU A 74 -16.09 -14.07 28.80
CA LEU A 74 -17.20 -14.89 29.25
C LEU A 74 -17.03 -15.17 30.76
N PRO A 75 -18.11 -15.21 31.55
CA PRO A 75 -18.04 -15.48 32.99
C PRO A 75 -17.30 -16.79 33.32
N GLU A 76 -17.39 -17.76 32.44
CA GLU A 76 -16.76 -19.08 32.52
C GLU A 76 -15.32 -19.18 31.95
N GLU A 77 -14.73 -18.11 31.41
CA GLU A 77 -13.35 -18.14 30.86
C GLU A 77 -12.27 -18.06 31.96
N ILE A 78 -11.34 -19.02 31.97
CA ILE A 78 -10.14 -18.99 32.83
C ILE A 78 -9.01 -18.26 32.08
N ILE A 79 -8.54 -17.14 32.63
CA ILE A 79 -7.45 -16.34 32.05
C ILE A 79 -6.11 -16.80 32.63
N PHE A 80 -5.20 -17.25 31.77
CA PHE A 80 -3.82 -17.54 32.13
C PHE A 80 -2.96 -16.30 31.90
N TYR A 81 -2.46 -15.70 32.99
CA TYR A 81 -1.44 -14.67 32.91
C TYR A 81 -0.07 -15.35 32.90
N ASN A 82 0.72 -15.10 31.86
CA ASN A 82 2.10 -15.57 31.79
C ASN A 82 3.04 -14.37 31.94
N ASP A 83 3.60 -14.20 33.13
CA ASP A 83 4.54 -13.12 33.46
C ASP A 83 5.99 -13.40 32.98
N LEU A 84 6.18 -14.32 32.02
CA LEU A 84 7.48 -14.60 31.42
C LEU A 84 7.80 -13.63 30.27
N ALA A 85 7.96 -12.34 30.60
CA ALA A 85 8.61 -11.38 29.72
C ALA A 85 9.47 -10.42 30.54
N LYS A 86 10.77 -10.72 30.61
CA LYS A 86 11.82 -9.82 31.06
C LYS A 86 12.80 -9.60 29.92
#